data_AF-A0A928VAL1-F1
#
_entry.id   AF-A0A928VAL1-F1
#
_cell.length_a   1.000
_cell.length_b   1.000
_cell.length_c   1.000
_cell.angle_alpha   90.00
_cell.angle_beta   90.00
_cell.angle_gamma   90.00
#
_symmetry.space_group_name_H-M   'P 1'
#
loop_
_entity.id
_entity.type
_entity.pdbx_description
1 polymer ?
#
loop_
_entity_poly.entity_id
_entity_poly.type
_entity_poly.pdbx_seq_one_letter_code
_entity_poly.pdbx_strand_id
1 'polypeptide(L)' 'MTGSYAASYLPWILIPVVTWLVPTIVFALLFLYIEREDPSGI' A
#
# COMPACT_ATOMS: atom_id res chain seq x y z
N MET A 1 -2.86 -14.07 -17.19
CA MET A 1 -1.82 -14.77 -16.40
C MET A 1 -2.50 -15.89 -15.63
N THR A 2 -2.08 -17.14 -15.80
CA THR A 2 -2.61 -18.30 -15.06
C THR A 2 -1.46 -19.00 -14.32
N GLY A 3 -1.77 -19.68 -13.21
CA GLY A 3 -0.77 -20.40 -12.40
C GLY A 3 -1.20 -21.83 -12.11
N SER A 4 -0.29 -22.79 -12.30
CA SER A 4 -0.47 -24.21 -11.97
C SER A 4 0.02 -24.51 -10.55
N TYR A 5 -0.49 -23.79 -9.57
CA TYR A 5 -0.21 -23.95 -8.14
C TYR A 5 -1.44 -23.53 -7.32
N ALA A 6 -1.50 -23.95 -6.05
CA ALA A 6 -2.61 -23.64 -5.16
C ALA A 6 -2.75 -22.12 -4.95
N ALA A 7 -4.00 -21.62 -4.90
CA ALA A 7 -4.32 -20.20 -4.74
C ALA A 7 -3.67 -19.29 -5.80
N SER A 8 -3.63 -19.72 -7.06
CA SER A 8 -3.09 -18.96 -8.19
C SER A 8 -3.83 -17.64 -8.51
N TYR A 9 -4.94 -17.36 -7.82
CA TYR A 9 -5.61 -16.06 -7.82
C TYR A 9 -4.92 -15.01 -6.93
N LEU A 10 -4.02 -15.41 -6.02
CA LEU A 10 -3.35 -14.48 -5.10
C LEU A 10 -2.51 -13.40 -5.79
N PRO A 11 -1.70 -13.69 -6.83
CA PRO A 11 -0.98 -12.62 -7.53
C PRO A 11 -1.91 -11.59 -8.16
N TRP A 12 -3.09 -12.01 -8.61
CA TRP A 12 -4.07 -11.09 -9.21
C TRP A 12 -4.56 -10.04 -8.20
N ILE A 13 -4.68 -10.37 -6.91
CA ILE A 13 -5.08 -9.40 -5.88
C ILE A 13 -3.91 -8.77 -5.12
N LEU A 14 -2.88 -9.54 -4.77
CA LEU A 14 -1.77 -9.06 -3.95
C LEU A 14 -0.88 -8.07 -4.71
N ILE A 15 -0.70 -8.24 -6.02
CA ILE A 15 0.08 -7.30 -6.82
C ILE A 15 -0.58 -5.91 -6.80
N PRO A 16 -1.83 -5.70 -7.26
CA PRO A 16 -2.42 -4.37 -7.24
C PRO A 16 -2.54 -3.80 -5.81
N VAL A 17 -2.83 -4.63 -4.80
CA VAL A 17 -2.91 -4.16 -3.42
C VAL A 17 -1.55 -3.67 -2.90
N VAL A 18 -0.50 -4.50 -2.97
CA VAL A 18 0.79 -4.18 -2.36
C VAL A 18 1.61 -3.20 -3.18
N THR A 19 1.48 -3.23 -4.51
CA THR A 19 2.31 -2.37 -5.36
C THR A 19 1.66 -1.04 -5.69
N TRP A 20 0.33 -0.92 -5.61
CA TRP A 20 -0.39 0.31 -5.99
C TRP A 20 -1.20 0.88 -4.81
N LEU A 21 -2.11 0.10 -4.22
CA LEU A 21 -3.01 0.62 -3.17
C LEU A 21 -2.24 0.98 -1.88
N VAL A 22 -1.46 0.04 -1.34
CA VAL A 22 -0.69 0.24 -0.11
C VAL A 22 0.30 1.40 -0.25
N PRO A 23 1.12 1.52 -1.32
CA PRO A 23 2.04 2.64 -1.46
C PRO A 23 1.33 3.97 -1.56
N THR A 24 0.18 4.03 -2.26
CA THR A 24 -0.61 5.27 -2.36
C THR A 24 -1.06 5.75 -0.98
N ILE A 25 -1.63 4.85 -0.16
CA ILE A 25 -2.11 5.19 1.17
C ILE A 25 -0.94 5.52 2.10
N VAL A 26 0.12 4.71 2.08
CA VAL A 26 1.31 4.91 2.92
C VAL A 26 1.98 6.24 2.59
N PHE A 27 2.19 6.57 1.32
CA PHE A 27 2.78 7.85 0.95
C PHE A 27 1.89 9.02 1.31
N ALA A 28 0.57 8.92 1.17
CA ALA A 28 -0.34 9.98 1.61
C ALA A 28 -0.25 10.21 3.12
N LEU A 29 -0.26 9.14 3.92
CA LEU A 29 -0.15 9.24 5.38
C LEU A 29 1.23 9.76 5.81
N LEU A 30 2.31 9.27 5.20
CA LEU A 30 3.66 9.76 5.47
C LEU A 30 3.82 11.22 5.08
N PHE A 31 3.26 11.64 3.95
CA PHE A 31 3.25 13.04 3.54
C PHE A 31 2.58 13.94 4.58
N LEU A 32 1.38 13.56 5.03
CA LEU A 32 0.67 14.32 6.08
C LEU A 32 1.44 14.33 7.41
N TYR A 33 2.17 13.27 7.73
CA TYR A 33 3.02 13.21 8.91
C TYR A 33 4.23 14.14 8.79
N ILE A 34 4.90 14.15 7.63
CA ILE A 34 6.10 14.96 7.37
C ILE A 34 5.75 16.46 7.32
N GLU A 35 4.68 16.81 6.63
CA GLU A 35 4.26 18.22 6.42
C GLU A 35 3.44 18.77 7.59
N ARG A 36 3.45 18.11 8.74
CA ARG A 36 2.72 18.56 9.91
C ARG A 36 3.36 19.83 10.49
N GLU A 37 2.55 20.87 10.68
CA GLU A 37 2.99 22.17 11.22
C GLU A 37 3.13 22.20 12.76
N ASP A 38 2.46 21.29 13.47
CA ASP A 38 2.38 21.29 14.93
C ASP A 38 3.52 20.47 15.60
N PRO A 39 4.35 21.08 16.48
CA PRO A 39 5.46 20.42 17.15
C PRO A 39 5.04 19.48 18.30
N SER A 40 3.79 19.51 18.75
CA SER A 40 3.32 18.81 19.94
C SER A 40 2.58 17.49 19.66
N GLY A 41 2.89 16.87 18.52
CA GLY A 41 2.02 15.86 17.94
C GLY A 41 1.67 14.65 18.80
N ILE A 42 0.50 14.05 18.54
CA ILE A 42 0.21 12.66 18.93
C ILE A 42 1.24 11.75 18.28
#